data_AF-A0A2N1V6R5-F1
#
_entry.id   AF-A0A2N1V6R5-F1
#
_cell.length_a   1.000
_cell.length_b   1.000
_cell.length_c   1.000
_cell.angle_alpha   90.00
_cell.angle_beta   90.00
_cell.angle_gamma   90.00
#
_symmetry.space_group_name_H-M   'P 1'
#
loop_
_entity.id
_entity.type
_entity.pdbx_description
1 polymer ?
#
loop_
_entity_poly.entity_id
_entity_poly.type
_entity_poly.pdbx_seq_one_letter_code
_entity_poly.pdbx_strand_id
1 'polypeptide(L)'
;MDAAPDSSDRHLPADQLASDRATEAERLAKAILSKAVRLQASYCFIEPGPYALCVGYATPRGQLLEPPLPWRSAPALMSRIKQMAGLSENLAGIQSGRFRCRIGGQSYGFSATFLPVQQGEVLGIEIKTLPADRGKKPTKDNFLALKLAYGRLFQSDRKS
;
A
#
# COMPACT_ATOMS: atom_id res chain seq x y z
N MET A 1 -37.16 -8.83 14.76
CA MET A 1 -36.77 -8.47 13.38
C MET A 1 -35.34 -7.99 13.43
N ASP A 2 -34.47 -8.85 12.94
CA ASP A 2 -33.04 -8.91 13.20
C ASP A 2 -32.25 -7.71 12.69
N ALA A 3 -31.30 -7.29 13.51
CA ALA A 3 -30.26 -6.34 13.15
C ALA A 3 -29.35 -6.96 12.08
N ALA A 4 -29.08 -6.18 11.03
CA ALA A 4 -28.16 -6.54 9.96
C ALA A 4 -26.77 -6.88 10.54
N PRO A 5 -26.11 -7.96 10.07
CA PRO A 5 -24.77 -8.28 10.52
C PRO A 5 -23.77 -7.22 10.07
N ASP A 6 -23.09 -6.66 11.07
CA ASP A 6 -21.97 -5.73 10.95
C ASP A 6 -20.95 -6.21 9.91
N SER A 7 -20.56 -5.28 9.04
CA SER A 7 -19.71 -5.48 7.87
C SER A 7 -18.32 -6.00 8.22
N SER A 8 -18.25 -7.33 8.34
CA SER A 8 -17.15 -8.19 7.86
C SER A 8 -15.75 -7.58 7.99
N ASP A 9 -15.27 -7.55 9.21
CA ASP A 9 -13.85 -7.41 9.55
C ASP A 9 -13.15 -8.70 9.07
N ARG A 10 -12.95 -8.83 7.75
CA ARG A 10 -12.38 -10.02 7.09
C ARG A 10 -10.94 -10.21 7.56
N HIS A 11 -10.79 -10.99 8.62
CA HIS A 11 -9.50 -11.50 9.07
C HIS A 11 -9.05 -12.55 8.06
N LEU A 12 -8.27 -12.14 7.06
CA LEU A 12 -7.48 -13.11 6.30
C LEU A 12 -6.51 -13.76 7.30
N PRO A 13 -6.62 -15.07 7.58
CA PRO A 13 -5.72 -15.72 8.51
C PRO A 13 -4.28 -15.55 8.00
N ALA A 14 -3.45 -14.92 8.83
CA ALA A 14 -2.05 -14.61 8.51
C ALA A 14 -1.19 -15.87 8.24
N ASP A 15 -1.71 -17.05 8.54
CA ASP A 15 -1.05 -18.35 8.34
C ASP A 15 -0.87 -18.72 6.87
N GLN A 16 -1.59 -18.09 5.93
CA GLN A 16 -1.36 -18.30 4.49
C GLN A 16 -0.12 -17.57 3.94
N LEU A 17 0.57 -16.75 4.76
CA LEU A 17 1.78 -16.02 4.35
C LEU A 17 3.08 -16.67 4.83
N ALA A 18 3.00 -17.83 5.47
CA ALA A 18 4.12 -18.62 5.98
C ALA A 18 4.26 -19.99 5.28
N SER A 19 3.78 -20.10 4.05
CA SER A 19 4.06 -21.26 3.20
C SER A 19 5.41 -21.06 2.49
N ASP A 20 6.26 -22.10 2.45
CA ASP A 20 7.45 -22.19 1.59
C ASP A 20 7.13 -22.00 0.09
N ARG A 21 5.85 -21.88 -0.28
CA ARG A 21 5.33 -21.60 -1.63
C ARG A 21 4.84 -20.17 -1.83
N ALA A 22 5.22 -19.20 -0.99
CA ALA A 22 4.87 -17.81 -1.23
C ALA A 22 5.40 -17.36 -2.61
N THR A 23 4.51 -16.80 -3.42
CA THR A 23 4.83 -16.21 -4.72
C THR A 23 5.78 -15.03 -4.57
N GLU A 24 6.49 -14.67 -5.63
CA GLU A 24 7.38 -13.50 -5.61
C GLU A 24 6.63 -12.20 -5.25
N ALA A 25 5.40 -12.05 -5.73
CA ALA A 25 4.56 -10.89 -5.41
C ALA A 25 4.17 -10.83 -3.92
N GLU A 26 3.90 -11.98 -3.29
CA GLU A 26 3.64 -12.06 -1.84
C GLU A 26 4.86 -11.67 -1.02
N ARG A 27 6.04 -12.17 -1.39
CA ARG A 27 7.30 -11.83 -0.72
C ARG A 27 7.59 -10.35 -0.85
N LEU A 28 7.40 -9.79 -2.05
CA LEU A 28 7.60 -8.37 -2.31
C LEU A 28 6.61 -7.50 -1.52
N ALA A 29 5.32 -7.82 -1.53
CA ALA A 29 4.31 -7.11 -0.75
C ALA A 29 4.65 -7.14 0.74
N LYS A 30 5.00 -8.32 1.28
CA LYS A 30 5.42 -8.47 2.68
C LYS A 30 6.67 -7.66 2.99
N ALA A 31 7.67 -7.65 2.10
CA ALA A 31 8.91 -6.90 2.27
C ALA A 31 8.65 -5.38 2.33
N ILE A 32 7.84 -4.84 1.41
CA ILE A 32 7.46 -3.43 1.37
C ILE A 32 6.70 -3.03 2.64
N LEU A 33 5.67 -3.79 3.01
CA LEU A 33 4.87 -3.50 4.21
C LEU A 33 5.71 -3.62 5.49
N SER A 34 6.56 -4.63 5.59
CA SER A 34 7.46 -4.81 6.74
C SER A 34 8.49 -3.69 6.82
N LYS A 35 8.97 -3.16 5.68
CA LYS A 35 9.85 -2.00 5.67
C LYS A 35 9.12 -0.73 6.07
N ALA A 36 7.91 -0.49 5.57
CA ALA A 36 7.08 0.64 5.97
C ALA A 36 6.89 0.68 7.50
N VAL A 37 6.57 -0.47 8.11
CA VAL A 37 6.43 -0.61 9.57
C VAL A 37 7.75 -0.34 10.30
N ARG A 38 8.86 -0.96 9.87
CA ARG A 38 10.19 -0.75 10.49
C ARG A 38 10.64 0.71 10.42
N LEU A 39 10.33 1.39 9.33
CA LEU A 39 10.63 2.82 9.14
C LEU A 39 9.65 3.75 9.87
N GLN A 40 8.64 3.20 10.57
CA GLN A 40 7.54 3.95 11.17
C GLN A 40 6.89 4.90 10.16
N ALA A 41 6.77 4.45 8.92
CA ALA A 41 6.22 5.26 7.84
C ALA A 41 4.72 5.49 8.07
N SER A 42 4.26 6.71 7.86
CA SER A 42 2.83 7.04 7.84
C SER A 42 2.18 6.60 6.53
N TYR A 43 2.96 6.67 5.43
CA TYR A 43 2.52 6.27 4.10
C TYR A 43 3.62 5.52 3.35
N CYS A 44 3.18 4.60 2.49
CA CYS A 44 3.97 4.02 1.43
C CYS A 44 3.30 4.31 0.08
N PHE A 45 4.08 4.68 -0.92
CA PHE A 45 3.62 4.94 -2.28
C PHE A 45 4.33 3.99 -3.24
N ILE A 46 3.57 3.40 -4.15
CA ILE A 46 4.06 2.51 -5.19
C ILE A 46 3.54 3.05 -6.52
N GLU A 47 4.45 3.46 -7.40
CA GLU A 47 4.11 4.12 -8.67
C GLU A 47 4.85 3.45 -9.83
N PRO A 48 4.13 2.96 -10.85
CA PRO A 48 4.76 2.51 -12.09
C PRO A 48 5.30 3.74 -12.84
N GLY A 49 6.63 3.83 -12.95
CA GLY A 49 7.29 4.76 -13.85
C GLY A 49 7.42 4.18 -15.26
N PRO A 50 7.98 4.94 -16.22
CA PRO A 50 8.10 4.52 -17.62
C PRO A 50 8.94 3.24 -17.82
N TYR A 51 9.93 3.01 -16.95
CA TYR A 51 10.90 1.91 -17.10
C TYR A 51 11.06 1.06 -15.83
N ALA A 52 10.56 1.54 -14.69
CA ALA A 52 10.74 0.92 -13.39
C ALA A 52 9.55 1.18 -12.47
N LEU A 53 9.38 0.32 -11.47
CA LEU A 53 8.45 0.51 -10.38
C LEU A 53 9.16 1.23 -9.23
N CYS A 54 8.63 2.38 -8.84
CA CYS A 54 9.16 3.19 -7.76
C CYS A 54 8.39 2.89 -6.47
N VAL A 55 9.12 2.76 -5.35
CA VAL A 55 8.54 2.60 -4.02
C VAL A 55 9.11 3.67 -3.11
N GLY A 56 8.24 4.38 -2.39
CA GLY A 56 8.63 5.42 -1.45
C GLY A 56 7.92 5.29 -0.11
N TYR A 57 8.54 5.80 0.95
CA TYR A 57 7.99 5.84 2.30
C TYR A 57 8.06 7.25 2.86
N ALA A 58 6.95 7.72 3.43
CA ALA A 58 6.91 8.95 4.21
C ALA A 58 7.14 8.60 5.68
N THR A 59 8.31 8.97 6.21
CA THR A 59 8.73 8.70 7.59
C THR A 59 8.73 9.99 8.42
N PRO A 60 8.82 9.92 9.76
CA PRO A 60 8.98 11.12 10.60
C PRO A 60 10.22 11.96 10.27
N ARG A 61 11.25 11.34 9.69
CA ARG A 61 12.52 12.00 9.30
C ARG A 61 12.50 12.57 7.88
N GLY A 62 11.39 12.42 7.17
CA GLY A 62 11.27 12.78 5.75
C GLY A 62 11.03 11.58 4.87
N GLN A 63 11.38 11.70 3.59
CA GLN A 63 11.05 10.72 2.57
C GLN A 63 12.23 9.79 2.26
N LEU A 64 11.93 8.52 2.03
CA LEU A 64 12.91 7.52 1.60
C LEU A 64 12.39 6.83 0.34
N LEU A 65 13.22 6.80 -0.70
CA LEU A 65 12.95 6.07 -1.93
C LEU A 65 13.75 4.77 -1.93
N GLU A 66 13.12 3.69 -2.40
CA GLU A 66 13.81 2.45 -2.70
C GLU A 66 14.59 2.56 -4.01
N PRO A 67 15.62 1.72 -4.19
CA PRO A 67 16.13 1.42 -5.52
C PRO A 67 14.98 0.99 -6.46
N PRO A 68 15.01 1.40 -7.73
CA PRO A 68 13.96 1.07 -8.69
C PRO A 68 13.80 -0.44 -8.85
N LEU A 69 12.56 -0.92 -8.80
CA LEU A 69 12.20 -2.31 -9.03
C LEU A 69 11.85 -2.53 -10.51
N PRO A 70 11.95 -3.77 -11.04
CA PRO A 70 11.52 -4.06 -12.40
C PRO A 70 10.04 -3.72 -12.63
N TRP A 71 9.74 -2.98 -13.71
CA TRP A 71 8.36 -2.57 -14.03
C TRP A 71 7.38 -3.75 -14.10
N ARG A 72 7.85 -4.90 -14.60
CA ARG A 72 7.08 -6.14 -14.76
C ARG A 72 6.54 -6.71 -13.44
N SER A 73 7.09 -6.29 -12.30
CA SER A 73 6.62 -6.72 -10.98
C SER A 73 5.35 -6.00 -10.55
N ALA A 74 5.01 -4.87 -11.19
CA ALA A 74 3.88 -4.03 -10.78
C ALA A 74 2.52 -4.75 -10.84
N PRO A 75 2.12 -5.44 -11.93
CA PRO A 75 0.79 -6.03 -12.01
C PRO A 75 0.52 -7.08 -10.92
N ALA A 76 1.50 -7.98 -10.69
CA ALA A 76 1.37 -9.02 -9.69
C ALA A 76 1.37 -8.44 -8.26
N LEU A 77 2.16 -7.40 -8.00
CA LEU A 77 2.15 -6.69 -6.71
C LEU A 77 0.80 -6.01 -6.46
N MET A 78 0.25 -5.30 -7.45
CA MET A 78 -1.03 -4.60 -7.33
C MET A 78 -2.19 -5.58 -7.10
N SER A 79 -2.25 -6.66 -7.90
CA SER A 79 -3.22 -7.75 -7.72
C SER A 79 -3.14 -8.32 -6.30
N ARG A 80 -1.93 -8.61 -5.81
CA ARG A 80 -1.78 -9.18 -4.47
C ARG A 80 -2.29 -8.25 -3.37
N ILE A 81 -2.00 -6.96 -3.46
CA ILE A 81 -2.46 -5.98 -2.45
C ILE A 81 -3.98 -5.75 -2.56
N LYS A 82 -4.55 -5.78 -3.78
CA LYS A 82 -6.01 -5.77 -3.98
C LYS A 82 -6.69 -6.96 -3.32
N GLN A 83 -6.14 -8.17 -3.48
CA GLN A 83 -6.63 -9.37 -2.81
C GLN A 83 -6.58 -9.25 -1.29
N MET A 84 -5.45 -8.76 -0.74
CA MET A 84 -5.31 -8.49 0.71
C MET A 84 -6.38 -7.51 1.20
N ALA A 85 -6.69 -6.49 0.40
CA ALA A 85 -7.71 -5.47 0.68
C ALA A 85 -9.16 -5.91 0.35
N GLY A 86 -9.36 -7.13 -0.17
CA GLY A 86 -10.66 -7.65 -0.58
C GLY A 86 -11.29 -6.89 -1.76
N LEU A 87 -10.46 -6.32 -2.63
CA LEU A 87 -10.86 -5.52 -3.80
C LEU A 87 -10.92 -6.38 -5.08
N SER A 88 -11.66 -5.88 -6.07
CA SER A 88 -11.82 -6.55 -7.37
C SER A 88 -10.74 -6.09 -8.35
N GLU A 89 -10.13 -7.05 -9.05
CA GLU A 89 -9.18 -6.75 -10.14
C GLU A 89 -9.89 -6.22 -11.40
N ASN A 90 -11.16 -6.58 -11.57
CA ASN A 90 -11.94 -6.28 -12.78
C ASN A 90 -12.73 -4.97 -12.70
N LEU A 91 -12.73 -4.31 -11.54
CA LEU A 91 -13.48 -3.07 -11.35
C LEU A 91 -12.65 -1.86 -11.83
N ALA A 92 -13.22 -1.11 -12.77
CA ALA A 92 -12.62 0.13 -13.24
C ALA A 92 -12.77 1.26 -12.21
N GLY A 93 -11.81 2.19 -12.20
CA GLY A 93 -11.84 3.40 -11.38
C GLY A 93 -11.02 3.32 -10.09
N ILE A 94 -11.16 4.33 -9.24
CA ILE A 94 -10.45 4.42 -7.96
C ILE A 94 -11.02 3.40 -6.99
N GLN A 95 -10.15 2.57 -6.42
CA GLN A 95 -10.55 1.59 -5.42
C GLN A 95 -9.81 1.82 -4.11
N SER A 96 -10.50 1.67 -2.97
CA SER A 96 -9.87 1.75 -1.66
C SER A 96 -10.38 0.62 -0.77
N GLY A 97 -9.47 0.02 -0.01
CA GLY A 97 -9.80 -1.06 0.91
C GLY A 97 -8.90 -1.03 2.13
N ARG A 98 -9.30 -1.76 3.17
CA ARG A 98 -8.52 -1.91 4.41
C ARG A 98 -8.19 -3.37 4.61
N PHE A 99 -7.02 -3.61 5.17
CA PHE A 99 -6.58 -4.95 5.53
C PHE A 99 -5.71 -4.93 6.78
N ARG A 100 -5.57 -6.09 7.41
CA ARG A 100 -4.65 -6.30 8.52
C ARG A 100 -3.57 -7.29 8.11
N CYS A 101 -2.34 -7.07 8.58
CA CYS A 101 -1.24 -8.00 8.36
C CYS A 101 -0.42 -8.15 9.64
N ARG A 102 0.08 -9.36 9.89
CA ARG A 102 0.96 -9.64 11.02
C ARG A 102 2.41 -9.49 10.58
N ILE A 103 3.15 -8.57 11.20
CA ILE A 103 4.56 -8.26 10.90
C ILE A 103 5.32 -8.31 12.22
N GLY A 104 6.38 -9.12 12.28
CA GLY A 104 7.20 -9.24 13.51
C GLY A 104 6.39 -9.65 14.75
N GLY A 105 5.37 -10.49 14.58
CA GLY A 105 4.50 -10.92 15.68
C GLY A 105 3.40 -9.93 16.09
N GLN A 106 3.40 -8.69 15.59
CA GLN A 106 2.38 -7.68 15.87
C GLN A 106 1.40 -7.51 14.70
N SER A 107 0.16 -7.12 14.98
CA SER A 107 -0.87 -6.88 13.96
C SER A 107 -0.94 -5.40 13.60
N TYR A 108 -0.80 -5.09 12.31
CA TYR A 108 -0.90 -3.73 11.77
C TYR A 108 -2.11 -3.61 10.85
N GLY A 109 -2.79 -2.47 10.91
CA GLY A 109 -3.84 -2.11 9.96
C GLY A 109 -3.26 -1.30 8.81
N PHE A 110 -3.83 -1.47 7.63
CA PHE A 110 -3.44 -0.73 6.43
C PHE A 110 -4.68 -0.27 5.68
N SER A 111 -4.58 0.90 5.05
CA SER A 111 -5.59 1.39 4.11
C SER A 111 -4.92 1.58 2.75
N ALA A 112 -5.29 0.77 1.77
CA ALA A 112 -4.78 0.87 0.40
C ALA A 112 -5.75 1.66 -0.47
N THR A 113 -5.20 2.51 -1.36
CA THR A 113 -5.93 3.23 -2.40
C THR A 113 -5.22 3.04 -3.73
N PHE A 114 -5.95 2.55 -4.72
CA PHE A 114 -5.51 2.31 -6.08
C PHE A 114 -6.11 3.38 -6.99
N LEU A 115 -5.25 4.05 -7.73
CA LEU A 115 -5.61 5.08 -8.70
C LEU A 115 -5.16 4.63 -10.09
N PRO A 116 -6.08 4.41 -11.05
CA PRO A 116 -5.72 4.14 -12.43
C PRO A 116 -4.94 5.32 -13.04
N VAL A 117 -3.86 5.01 -13.74
CA VAL A 117 -3.01 5.95 -14.50
C VAL A 117 -2.63 5.33 -15.85
N GLN A 118 -2.05 6.11 -16.76
CA GLN A 118 -1.68 5.62 -18.09
C GLN A 118 -0.75 4.39 -18.05
N GLN A 119 0.16 4.32 -17.07
CA GLN A 119 1.12 3.22 -16.91
C GLN A 119 0.64 2.08 -16.00
N GLY A 120 -0.66 2.01 -15.69
CA GLY A 120 -1.23 0.99 -14.81
C GLY A 120 -1.94 1.61 -13.61
N GLU A 121 -1.49 1.30 -12.40
CA GLU A 121 -2.11 1.80 -11.16
C GLU A 121 -1.06 2.36 -10.20
N VAL A 122 -1.35 3.54 -9.65
CA VAL A 122 -0.62 4.06 -8.50
C VAL A 122 -1.30 3.57 -7.24
N LEU A 123 -0.50 3.08 -6.31
CA LEU A 123 -0.96 2.59 -5.03
C LEU A 123 -0.42 3.46 -3.89
N GLY A 124 -1.35 3.98 -3.08
CA GLY A 124 -1.05 4.57 -1.79
C GLY A 124 -1.47 3.65 -0.66
N ILE A 125 -0.59 3.42 0.30
CA ILE A 125 -0.89 2.67 1.51
C ILE A 125 -0.69 3.58 2.70
N GLU A 126 -1.75 3.80 3.46
CA GLU A 126 -1.67 4.39 4.79
C GLU A 126 -1.44 3.28 5.82
N ILE A 127 -0.48 3.48 6.71
CA ILE A 127 -0.17 2.55 7.80
C ILE A 127 -0.96 3.00 9.04
N LYS A 128 -1.94 2.19 9.45
CA LYS A 128 -2.71 2.37 10.67
C LYS A 128 -2.08 1.49 11.76
N THR A 129 -1.23 2.09 12.59
CA THR A 129 -0.88 1.46 13.87
C THR A 129 -2.16 1.22 14.68
N LEU A 130 -2.50 -0.05 14.93
CA LEU A 130 -3.47 -0.40 15.98
C LEU A 130 -2.83 -0.05 17.34
N PRO A 131 -3.62 0.37 18.33
CA PRO A 131 -3.41 1.65 19.00
C PRO A 131 -2.33 1.65 20.08
N ALA A 132 -1.39 2.58 19.93
CA ALA A 132 -1.02 3.51 20.99
C ALA A 132 -0.98 4.99 20.52
N ASP A 133 -1.21 5.28 19.23
CA ASP A 133 -1.03 6.65 18.73
C ASP A 133 -2.23 7.12 17.89
N ARG A 134 -3.00 8.03 18.48
CA ARG A 134 -4.14 8.71 17.84
C ARG A 134 -3.62 9.93 17.06
N GLY A 135 -3.05 9.69 15.89
CA GLY A 135 -2.90 10.70 14.84
C GLY A 135 -4.18 10.83 14.00
N LYS A 136 -4.54 12.05 13.61
CA LYS A 136 -5.75 12.41 12.84
C LYS A 136 -5.99 11.48 11.64
N LYS A 137 -7.22 10.96 11.49
CA LYS A 137 -7.64 10.18 10.32
C LYS A 137 -7.52 11.04 9.05
N PRO A 138 -6.82 10.60 8.00
CA PRO A 138 -6.79 11.28 6.72
C PRO A 138 -8.02 10.92 5.89
N THR A 139 -8.66 11.93 5.32
CA THR A 139 -9.79 11.85 4.39
C THR A 139 -9.28 11.69 2.94
N LYS A 140 -10.18 11.38 1.98
CA LYS A 140 -9.86 11.20 0.55
C LYS A 140 -9.07 12.38 -0.05
N ASP A 141 -9.27 13.59 0.45
CA ASP A 141 -8.54 14.80 0.04
C ASP A 141 -7.04 14.73 0.36
N ASN A 142 -6.65 13.96 1.37
CA ASN A 142 -5.24 13.79 1.73
C ASN A 142 -4.47 12.93 0.72
N PHE A 143 -5.07 11.95 0.04
CA PHE A 143 -4.26 11.12 -0.88
C PHE A 143 -3.80 11.91 -2.11
N LEU A 144 -4.67 12.71 -2.71
CA LEU A 144 -4.29 13.56 -3.86
C LEU A 144 -3.45 14.76 -3.40
N ALA A 145 -3.71 15.33 -2.22
CA ALA A 145 -2.86 16.39 -1.65
C ALA A 145 -1.48 15.87 -1.24
N LEU A 146 -1.37 14.65 -0.71
CA LEU A 146 -0.11 13.95 -0.49
C LEU A 146 0.52 13.61 -1.85
N LYS A 147 -0.22 13.10 -2.85
CA LYS A 147 0.37 12.88 -4.18
C LYS A 147 0.82 14.20 -4.84
N LEU A 148 0.18 15.33 -4.62
CA LEU A 148 0.57 16.63 -5.17
C LEU A 148 1.70 17.29 -4.38
N ALA A 149 1.73 17.12 -3.06
CA ALA A 149 2.83 17.56 -2.21
C ALA A 149 4.07 16.66 -2.34
N TYR A 150 3.90 15.37 -2.62
CA TYR A 150 4.96 14.35 -2.64
C TYR A 150 5.31 13.90 -4.08
N GLY A 151 4.42 14.06 -5.05
CA GLY A 151 4.64 13.76 -6.47
C GLY A 151 5.42 14.84 -7.23
N ARG A 152 5.74 15.98 -6.60
CA ARG A 152 6.75 16.89 -7.13
C ARG A 152 8.14 16.24 -7.20
N LEU A 153 8.44 15.25 -6.36
CA LEU A 153 9.74 14.58 -6.33
C LEU A 153 9.97 13.63 -7.53
N PHE A 154 8.91 13.08 -8.14
CA PHE A 154 9.04 12.27 -9.36
C PHE A 154 9.15 13.11 -10.64
N GLN A 155 8.91 14.43 -10.55
CA GLN A 155 9.06 15.36 -11.68
C GLN A 155 10.39 16.14 -11.63
N SER A 156 11.03 16.22 -10.46
CA SER A 156 12.25 17.04 -10.28
C SER A 156 13.52 16.48 -10.91
N ASP A 157 13.59 15.19 -11.24
CA ASP A 157 14.75 14.61 -11.95
C ASP A 157 14.68 14.75 -13.49
N ARG A 158 13.70 15.48 -14.04
CA ARG A 158 13.65 15.81 -15.48
C ARG A 158 14.42 17.09 -15.85
N LYS A 159 15.44 17.48 -15.09
CA LYS A 159 16.38 18.52 -15.50
C LYS A 159 17.82 18.19 -15.07
N SER A 160 18.49 17.37 -15.88
CA SER A 160 19.88 17.58 -16.30
C SER A 160 20.13 16.79 -17.57
#